data_AF-A0A257ITV4-F1
#
_entry.id   AF-A0A257ITV4-F1
#
_cell.length_a   1.000
_cell.length_b   1.000
_cell.length_c   1.000
_cell.angle_alpha   90.00
_cell.angle_beta   90.00
_cell.angle_gamma   90.00
#
_symmetry.space_group_name_H-M   'P 1'
#
loop_
_entity.id
_entity.type
_entity.pdbx_description
1 polymer ?
#
loop_
_entity_poly.entity_id
_entity_poly.type
_entity_poly.pdbx_seq_one_letter_code
_entity_poly.pdbx_strand_id
1 'polypeptide(L)'
;MATALPVPRFDTFYRPAELTRLLQDYAATLPDLVQLRSLGKSHEGRDIWLVVVTNVTTGNDADKPAIWVDGNIHAAELTASTACLYWLHQLVTGHGTDAGITELLNTRVVYLCPRLNPDGAELALADRPRHIRSSTRPYPYDEEPVDGMTVEDVDGDGRVLQMRVPDPHGPWKAHPEDARLMIPREPGEFGGNYWRVMPEGTLTHFDGLQIKVNPDREGLDLNRNFPAYWRQEFEQAGAGPYPTSEPEVRAMVDFI
;
A
#
# COMPACT_ATOMS: atom_id res chain seq x y z
N MET A 1 -20.30 -9.56 29.24
CA MET A 1 -20.88 -10.27 28.07
C MET A 1 -19.72 -10.51 27.12
N ALA A 2 -19.52 -11.74 26.63
CA ALA A 2 -18.48 -11.99 25.64
C ALA A 2 -18.81 -11.20 24.37
N THR A 3 -17.88 -10.38 23.90
CA THR A 3 -18.01 -9.62 22.66
C THR A 3 -18.09 -10.61 21.50
N ALA A 4 -18.95 -10.36 20.51
CA ALA A 4 -19.02 -11.20 19.33
C ALA A 4 -17.72 -11.08 18.53
N LEU A 5 -17.25 -12.18 17.93
CA LEU A 5 -16.07 -12.17 17.06
C LEU A 5 -16.30 -11.19 15.89
N PRO A 6 -15.43 -10.20 15.68
CA PRO A 6 -15.54 -9.31 14.53
C PRO A 6 -15.34 -10.07 13.21
N VAL A 7 -16.03 -9.61 12.16
CA VAL A 7 -15.89 -10.13 10.80
C VAL A 7 -15.38 -9.01 9.89
N PRO A 8 -14.25 -9.16 9.21
CA PRO A 8 -13.75 -8.14 8.29
C PRO A 8 -14.66 -8.07 7.07
N ARG A 9 -14.90 -6.86 6.61
CA ARG A 9 -15.53 -6.57 5.33
C ARG A 9 -14.48 -6.67 4.24
N PHE A 10 -14.59 -7.69 3.39
CA PHE A 10 -13.66 -7.91 2.28
C PHE A 10 -14.01 -7.11 1.02
N ASP A 11 -15.08 -6.33 1.07
CA ASP A 11 -15.55 -5.44 0.01
C ASP A 11 -15.18 -3.96 0.26
N THR A 12 -14.37 -3.69 1.29
CA THR A 12 -13.97 -2.33 1.67
C THR A 12 -12.51 -2.28 2.11
N PHE A 13 -11.85 -1.15 1.85
CA PHE A 13 -10.57 -0.85 2.45
C PHE A 13 -10.77 0.00 3.70
N TYR A 14 -10.20 -0.43 4.82
CA TYR A 14 -10.37 0.24 6.11
C TYR A 14 -9.51 1.49 6.23
N ARG A 15 -10.07 2.60 6.73
CA ARG A 15 -9.27 3.74 7.18
C ARG A 15 -8.53 3.40 8.48
N PRO A 16 -7.41 4.09 8.82
CA PRO A 16 -6.57 3.70 9.96
C PRO A 16 -7.31 3.56 11.30
N ALA A 17 -8.25 4.45 11.60
CA ALA A 17 -9.05 4.37 12.83
C ALA A 17 -9.95 3.13 12.86
N GLU A 18 -10.53 2.76 11.72
CA GLU A 18 -11.42 1.59 11.61
C GLU A 18 -10.62 0.29 11.63
N LEU A 19 -9.48 0.25 10.94
CA LEU A 19 -8.53 -0.87 11.00
C LEU A 19 -8.05 -1.08 12.45
N THR A 20 -7.62 -0.02 13.12
CA THR A 20 -7.19 -0.07 14.52
C THR A 20 -8.26 -0.67 15.42
N ARG A 21 -9.51 -0.18 15.30
CA ARG A 21 -10.63 -0.69 16.08
C ARG A 21 -10.89 -2.17 15.81
N LEU A 22 -10.90 -2.56 14.53
CA LEU A 22 -11.09 -3.96 14.13
C LEU A 22 -10.05 -4.88 14.79
N LEU A 23 -8.78 -4.49 14.77
CA LEU A 23 -7.69 -5.26 15.38
C LEU A 23 -7.80 -5.32 16.90
N GLN A 24 -8.19 -4.22 17.55
CA GLN A 24 -8.46 -4.18 18.99
C GLN A 24 -9.62 -5.10 19.38
N ASP A 25 -10.70 -5.11 18.58
CA ASP A 25 -11.85 -5.97 18.81
C ASP A 25 -11.49 -7.47 18.72
N TYR A 26 -10.60 -7.85 17.79
CA TYR A 26 -10.06 -9.21 17.72
C TYR A 26 -9.28 -9.60 18.98
N ALA A 27 -8.33 -8.76 19.40
CA ALA A 27 -7.51 -9.01 20.59
C ALA A 27 -8.35 -9.06 21.88
N ALA A 28 -9.38 -8.21 22.00
CA ALA A 28 -10.29 -8.22 23.13
C ALA A 28 -11.21 -9.45 23.17
N THR A 29 -11.61 -9.96 22.00
CA THR A 29 -12.53 -11.10 21.89
C THR A 29 -11.81 -12.44 22.07
N LEU A 30 -10.56 -12.55 21.61
CA LEU A 30 -9.77 -13.78 21.62
C LEU A 30 -8.40 -13.59 22.29
N PRO A 31 -8.33 -13.16 23.56
CA PRO A 31 -7.06 -12.85 24.22
C PRO A 31 -6.10 -14.06 24.34
N ASP A 32 -6.64 -15.28 24.31
CA ASP A 32 -5.84 -16.52 24.34
C ASP A 32 -5.21 -16.87 22.96
N LEU A 33 -5.65 -16.22 21.88
CA LEU A 33 -5.17 -16.46 20.52
C LEU A 33 -4.56 -15.24 19.84
N VAL A 34 -5.01 -14.04 20.18
CA VAL A 34 -4.69 -12.80 19.49
C VAL A 34 -4.20 -11.77 20.49
N GLN A 35 -2.99 -11.26 20.26
CA GLN A 35 -2.48 -10.06 20.93
C GLN A 35 -2.23 -8.97 19.90
N LEU A 36 -2.50 -7.73 20.27
CA LEU A 36 -2.20 -6.55 19.47
C LEU A 36 -1.04 -5.79 20.10
N ARG A 37 0.02 -5.54 19.32
CA ARG A 37 1.20 -4.78 19.72
C ARG A 37 1.48 -3.69 18.70
N SER A 38 2.13 -2.62 19.13
CA SER A 38 2.68 -1.61 18.22
C SER A 38 4.16 -1.91 18.01
N LEU A 39 4.59 -2.04 16.76
CA LEU A 39 6.02 -2.19 16.40
C LEU A 39 6.78 -0.88 16.59
N GLY A 40 6.05 0.24 16.49
CA GLY A 40 6.61 1.57 16.45
C GLY A 40 5.61 2.55 15.87
N LYS A 41 6.10 3.73 15.54
CA LYS A 41 5.32 4.79 14.93
C LYS A 41 5.81 5.05 13.50
N SER A 42 4.89 5.36 12.60
CA SER A 42 5.19 5.85 11.25
C SER A 42 5.77 7.27 11.27
N HIS A 43 6.15 7.77 10.09
CA HIS A 43 6.66 9.13 9.92
C HIS A 43 5.73 10.20 10.52
N GLU A 44 4.43 10.08 10.32
CA GLU A 44 3.38 10.97 10.84
C GLU A 44 2.84 10.55 12.23
N GLY A 45 3.44 9.54 12.86
CA GLY A 45 3.17 9.18 14.25
C GLY A 45 2.02 8.18 14.47
N ARG A 46 1.55 7.48 13.42
CA ARG A 46 0.53 6.43 13.54
C ARG A 46 1.14 5.13 14.03
N ASP A 47 0.40 4.35 14.81
CA ASP A 47 0.85 3.02 15.22
C ASP A 47 0.99 2.09 14.03
N ILE A 48 2.10 1.35 14.01
CA ILE A 48 2.33 0.25 13.08
C ILE A 48 1.93 -1.03 13.82
N TRP A 49 0.72 -1.50 13.54
CA TRP A 49 0.11 -2.61 14.28
C TRP A 49 0.72 -3.97 13.87
N LEU A 50 1.11 -4.73 14.89
CA LEU A 50 1.42 -6.15 14.82
C LEU A 50 0.32 -6.95 15.53
N VAL A 51 -0.29 -7.87 14.80
CA VAL A 51 -1.20 -8.88 15.35
C VAL A 51 -0.40 -10.16 15.56
N VAL A 52 -0.28 -10.58 16.81
CA VAL A 52 0.37 -11.84 17.19
C VAL A 52 -0.72 -12.89 17.30
N VAL A 53 -0.67 -13.92 16.43
CA VAL A 53 -1.66 -15.00 16.40
C VAL A 53 -1.01 -16.32 16.78
N THR A 54 -1.31 -16.82 17.99
CA THR A 54 -0.83 -18.10 18.52
C THR A 54 -1.65 -18.51 19.73
N ASN A 55 -1.78 -19.80 20.00
CA ASN A 55 -2.42 -20.27 21.24
C ASN A 55 -1.49 -20.10 22.44
N VAL A 56 -1.72 -19.07 23.25
CA VAL A 56 -0.85 -18.74 24.39
C VAL A 56 -0.84 -19.84 25.46
N THR A 57 -1.87 -20.70 25.51
CA THR A 57 -1.94 -21.78 26.50
C THR A 57 -0.93 -22.89 26.24
N THR A 58 -0.37 -22.97 25.02
CA THR A 58 0.65 -23.96 24.64
C THR A 58 2.07 -23.39 24.60
N GLY A 59 2.24 -22.12 24.99
CA GLY A 59 3.53 -21.42 25.03
C GLY A 59 3.41 -19.98 24.57
N ASN A 60 4.30 -19.12 25.06
CA ASN A 60 4.36 -17.73 24.63
C ASN A 60 4.85 -17.63 23.19
N ASP A 61 4.61 -16.48 22.56
CA ASP A 61 5.01 -16.23 21.18
C ASP A 61 6.54 -16.22 20.98
N ALA A 62 7.28 -15.69 21.95
CA ALA A 62 8.75 -15.71 21.91
C ALA A 62 9.38 -17.12 21.99
N ASP A 63 8.62 -18.12 22.45
CA ASP A 63 9.12 -19.49 22.66
C ASP A 63 8.82 -20.43 21.48
N LYS A 64 8.08 -19.96 20.47
CA LYS A 64 7.60 -20.76 19.34
C LYS A 64 8.20 -20.27 18.02
N PRO A 65 8.50 -21.16 17.05
CA PRO A 65 8.87 -20.75 15.70
C PRO A 65 7.78 -19.88 15.07
N ALA A 66 8.18 -18.84 14.35
CA ALA A 66 7.25 -17.86 13.82
C ALA A 66 7.33 -17.73 12.30
N ILE A 67 6.20 -17.32 11.70
CA ILE A 67 6.11 -16.79 10.35
C ILE A 67 5.72 -15.32 10.42
N TRP A 68 6.42 -14.49 9.65
CA TRP A 68 6.10 -13.08 9.45
C TRP A 68 5.31 -12.89 8.15
N VAL A 69 4.25 -12.09 8.22
CA VAL A 69 3.43 -11.70 7.07
C VAL A 69 3.06 -10.22 7.22
N ASP A 70 3.52 -9.38 6.30
CA ASP A 70 3.12 -7.98 6.23
C ASP A 70 2.33 -7.67 4.95
N GLY A 71 1.61 -6.57 5.00
CA GLY A 71 0.90 -6.01 3.87
C GLY A 71 1.06 -4.50 3.79
N ASN A 72 0.85 -3.98 2.58
CA ASN A 72 0.71 -2.55 2.32
C ASN A 72 1.96 -1.75 2.71
N ILE A 73 3.14 -2.26 2.34
CA ILE A 73 4.41 -1.50 2.37
C ILE A 73 4.38 -0.35 1.36
N HIS A 74 3.83 -0.59 0.17
CA HIS A 74 3.51 0.46 -0.79
C HIS A 74 2.09 0.96 -0.55
N ALA A 75 1.92 2.29 -0.65
CA ALA A 75 0.74 3.01 -0.16
C ALA A 75 -0.58 2.54 -0.81
N ALA A 76 -0.62 2.43 -2.13
CA ALA A 76 -1.83 2.11 -2.89
C ALA A 76 -2.12 0.60 -3.03
N GLU A 77 -1.23 -0.29 -2.56
CA GLU A 77 -1.38 -1.75 -2.65
C GLU A 77 -2.26 -2.31 -1.51
N LEU A 78 -3.44 -1.70 -1.32
CA LEU A 78 -4.34 -1.91 -0.16
C LEU A 78 -4.90 -3.34 -0.05
N THR A 79 -4.94 -4.08 -1.15
CA THR A 79 -5.38 -5.48 -1.17
C THR A 79 -4.50 -6.38 -0.31
N ALA A 80 -3.20 -6.06 -0.16
CA ALA A 80 -2.30 -6.80 0.72
C ALA A 80 -2.72 -6.69 2.20
N SER A 81 -3.23 -5.52 2.62
CA SER A 81 -3.80 -5.33 3.95
C SER A 81 -5.03 -6.21 4.17
N THR A 82 -5.89 -6.28 3.14
CA THR A 82 -7.10 -7.11 3.15
C THR A 82 -6.75 -8.60 3.22
N ALA A 83 -5.69 -9.04 2.53
CA ALA A 83 -5.20 -10.42 2.60
C ALA A 83 -4.71 -10.79 4.00
N CYS A 84 -4.03 -9.89 4.70
CA CYS A 84 -3.64 -10.09 6.10
C CYS A 84 -4.86 -10.25 7.02
N LEU A 85 -5.90 -9.42 6.84
CA LEU A 85 -7.16 -9.54 7.59
C LEU A 85 -7.91 -10.84 7.28
N TYR A 86 -7.86 -11.30 6.03
CA TYR A 86 -8.44 -12.59 5.63
C TYR A 86 -7.73 -13.73 6.35
N TRP A 87 -6.40 -13.74 6.35
CA TRP A 87 -5.61 -14.75 7.07
C TRP A 87 -5.89 -14.72 8.58
N LEU A 88 -5.92 -13.54 9.20
CA LEU A 88 -6.30 -13.39 10.61
C LEU A 88 -7.65 -14.06 10.87
N HIS A 89 -8.68 -13.73 10.08
CA HIS A 89 -10.02 -14.27 10.26
C HIS A 89 -10.08 -15.79 10.08
N GLN A 90 -9.41 -16.34 9.06
CA GLN A 90 -9.35 -17.78 8.82
C GLN A 90 -8.65 -18.52 9.97
N LEU A 91 -7.51 -17.99 10.45
CA LEU A 91 -6.75 -18.61 11.54
C LEU A 91 -7.57 -18.67 12.83
N VAL A 92 -8.25 -17.58 13.19
CA VAL A 92 -9.00 -17.54 14.46
C VAL A 92 -10.31 -18.32 14.42
N THR A 93 -10.99 -18.35 13.27
CA THR A 93 -12.24 -19.13 13.11
C THR A 93 -11.99 -20.61 12.92
N GLY A 94 -10.86 -20.98 12.32
CA GLY A 94 -10.43 -22.37 12.15
C GLY A 94 -9.84 -23.00 13.40
N HIS A 95 -9.35 -22.22 14.36
CA HIS A 95 -8.79 -22.78 15.60
C HIS A 95 -9.85 -23.56 16.39
N GLY A 96 -9.54 -24.80 16.75
CA GLY A 96 -10.46 -25.72 17.45
C GLY A 96 -11.44 -26.48 16.54
N THR A 97 -11.50 -26.14 15.24
CA THR A 97 -12.38 -26.81 14.26
C THR A 97 -11.60 -27.46 13.12
N ASP A 98 -10.62 -26.74 12.55
CA ASP A 98 -9.67 -27.25 11.56
C ASP A 98 -8.41 -27.76 12.26
N ALA A 99 -8.05 -29.02 12.01
CA ALA A 99 -6.92 -29.67 12.68
C ALA A 99 -5.57 -29.03 12.29
N GLY A 100 -5.40 -28.61 11.03
CA GLY A 100 -4.16 -28.00 10.55
C GLY A 100 -3.93 -26.61 11.13
N ILE A 101 -4.98 -25.77 11.17
CA ILE A 101 -4.93 -24.45 11.81
C ILE A 101 -4.69 -24.60 13.32
N THR A 102 -5.35 -25.56 13.96
CA THR A 102 -5.16 -25.81 15.40
C THR A 102 -3.72 -26.23 15.71
N GLU A 103 -3.15 -27.16 14.94
CA GLU A 103 -1.76 -27.55 15.10
C GLU A 103 -0.80 -26.37 14.84
N LEU A 104 -1.06 -25.59 13.79
CA LEU A 104 -0.29 -24.40 13.45
C LEU A 104 -0.21 -23.44 14.64
N LEU A 105 -1.35 -23.03 15.22
CA LEU A 105 -1.35 -22.05 16.32
C LEU A 105 -0.90 -22.64 17.66
N ASN A 106 -1.02 -23.95 17.86
CA ASN A 106 -0.49 -24.61 19.05
C ASN A 106 1.05 -24.70 19.04
N THR A 107 1.66 -24.78 17.87
CA THR A 107 3.12 -25.05 17.73
C THR A 107 3.92 -23.87 17.21
N ARG A 108 3.28 -22.92 16.55
CA ARG A 108 3.92 -21.79 15.85
C ARG A 108 3.19 -20.48 16.14
N VAL A 109 3.80 -19.39 15.70
CA VAL A 109 3.25 -18.03 15.77
C VAL A 109 3.10 -17.49 14.36
N VAL A 110 1.97 -16.81 14.11
CA VAL A 110 1.79 -15.99 12.91
C VAL A 110 1.82 -14.52 13.34
N TYR A 111 2.90 -13.82 12.98
CA TYR A 111 3.01 -12.38 13.14
C TYR A 111 2.46 -11.71 11.88
N LEU A 112 1.31 -11.04 12.02
CA LEU A 112 0.67 -10.32 10.93
C LEU A 112 0.84 -8.81 11.14
N CYS A 113 1.42 -8.11 10.17
CA CYS A 113 1.42 -6.66 10.10
C CYS A 113 0.53 -6.20 8.94
N PRO A 114 -0.78 -5.96 9.16
CA PRO A 114 -1.70 -5.69 8.07
C PRO A 114 -1.41 -4.40 7.31
N ARG A 115 -0.66 -3.47 7.91
CA ARG A 115 -0.34 -2.18 7.30
C ARG A 115 1.00 -1.68 7.84
N LEU A 116 2.06 -1.99 7.11
CA LEU A 116 3.41 -1.50 7.44
C LEU A 116 3.55 0.01 7.20
N ASN A 117 2.88 0.53 6.16
CA ASN A 117 2.89 1.95 5.80
C ASN A 117 1.51 2.60 6.03
N PRO A 118 1.18 2.97 7.28
CA PRO A 118 -0.11 3.57 7.59
C PRO A 118 -0.33 4.96 6.99
N ASP A 119 0.75 5.74 6.81
CA ASP A 119 0.65 7.13 6.34
C ASP A 119 0.35 7.20 4.85
N GLY A 120 1.11 6.48 4.02
CA GLY A 120 0.86 6.42 2.59
C GLY A 120 -0.52 5.83 2.27
N ALA A 121 -0.92 4.79 3.00
CA ALA A 121 -2.26 4.20 2.84
C ALA A 121 -3.39 5.18 3.19
N GLU A 122 -3.19 6.10 4.14
CA GLU A 122 -4.17 7.13 4.46
C GLU A 122 -4.32 8.13 3.31
N LEU A 123 -3.21 8.55 2.69
CA LEU A 123 -3.26 9.42 1.51
C LEU A 123 -3.93 8.76 0.30
N ALA A 124 -3.72 7.44 0.13
CA ALA A 124 -4.37 6.68 -0.93
C ALA A 124 -5.88 6.48 -0.70
N LEU A 125 -6.34 6.52 0.56
CA LEU A 125 -7.74 6.33 0.96
C LEU A 125 -8.49 7.64 1.29
N ALA A 126 -7.82 8.78 1.13
CA ALA A 126 -8.40 10.10 1.36
C ALA A 126 -9.53 10.37 0.37
N ASP A 127 -10.43 11.29 0.73
CA ASP A 127 -11.55 11.68 -0.14
C ASP A 127 -11.04 12.25 -1.48
N ARG A 128 -9.87 12.88 -1.47
CA ARG A 128 -9.08 13.22 -2.65
C ARG A 128 -7.81 12.36 -2.63
N PRO A 129 -7.77 11.22 -3.34
CA PRO A 129 -6.65 10.31 -3.27
C PRO A 129 -5.41 10.97 -3.86
N ARG A 130 -4.26 10.79 -3.19
CA ARG A 130 -2.96 11.15 -3.76
C ARG A 130 -2.27 9.89 -4.27
N HIS A 131 -1.70 9.99 -5.46
CA HIS A 131 -0.78 8.98 -5.94
C HIS A 131 0.55 9.15 -5.21
N ILE A 132 0.98 8.11 -4.48
CA ILE A 132 2.25 8.07 -3.78
C ILE A 132 2.75 6.63 -3.77
N ARG A 133 4.07 6.44 -3.92
CA ARG A 133 4.66 5.10 -3.93
C ARG A 133 4.66 4.49 -2.52
N SER A 134 5.30 5.16 -1.56
CA SER A 134 5.40 4.67 -0.18
C SER A 134 5.32 5.75 0.90
N SER A 135 6.44 6.28 1.39
CA SER A 135 6.49 7.17 2.57
C SER A 135 5.96 8.57 2.21
N THR A 136 5.32 9.27 3.14
CA THR A 136 4.82 10.64 2.96
C THR A 136 5.90 11.71 3.16
N ARG A 137 7.12 11.28 3.46
CA ARG A 137 8.27 12.15 3.65
C ARG A 137 8.81 12.66 2.30
N PRO A 138 8.98 13.98 2.12
CA PRO A 138 9.66 14.53 0.95
C PRO A 138 11.08 13.99 0.80
N TYR A 139 11.42 13.55 -0.41
CA TYR A 139 12.74 13.01 -0.75
C TYR A 139 12.87 12.81 -2.28
N PRO A 140 14.04 13.05 -2.89
CA PRO A 140 15.29 13.53 -2.28
C PRO A 140 15.35 15.05 -2.10
N TYR A 141 14.38 15.78 -2.62
CA TYR A 141 14.32 17.24 -2.59
C TYR A 141 13.04 17.72 -1.92
N ASP A 142 13.11 18.89 -1.28
CA ASP A 142 11.97 19.52 -0.61
C ASP A 142 11.21 20.50 -1.53
N GLU A 143 11.74 20.75 -2.73
CA GLU A 143 11.25 21.74 -3.70
C GLU A 143 10.03 21.19 -4.47
N GLU A 144 9.04 22.06 -4.70
CA GLU A 144 7.90 21.74 -5.54
C GLU A 144 8.27 21.86 -7.03
N PRO A 145 7.74 20.98 -7.90
CA PRO A 145 7.85 21.16 -9.35
C PRO A 145 7.28 22.52 -9.78
N VAL A 146 8.05 23.25 -10.62
CA VAL A 146 7.65 24.58 -11.12
C VAL A 146 6.91 24.52 -12.46
N ASP A 147 6.99 23.41 -13.17
CA ASP A 147 6.37 23.13 -14.46
C ASP A 147 5.86 21.69 -14.50
N GLY A 148 5.23 21.28 -15.60
CA GLY A 148 4.81 19.89 -15.80
C GLY A 148 3.44 19.55 -15.24
N MET A 149 3.12 18.26 -15.26
CA MET A 149 1.82 17.72 -14.90
C MET A 149 1.85 17.09 -13.52
N THR A 150 1.02 17.60 -12.63
CA THR A 150 0.74 17.01 -11.32
C THR A 150 -0.40 16.01 -11.50
N VAL A 151 -0.14 14.74 -11.16
CA VAL A 151 -1.14 13.67 -11.24
C VAL A 151 -2.10 13.81 -10.07
N GLU A 152 -3.37 14.08 -10.36
CA GLU A 152 -4.40 14.29 -9.35
C GLU A 152 -5.79 14.01 -9.92
N ASP A 153 -6.73 13.76 -9.00
CA ASP A 153 -8.15 13.66 -9.30
C ASP A 153 -8.69 15.08 -9.56
N VAL A 154 -8.93 15.41 -10.84
CA VAL A 154 -9.33 16.76 -11.27
C VAL A 154 -10.84 16.95 -11.26
N ASP A 155 -11.62 15.87 -11.31
CA ASP A 155 -13.09 15.92 -11.33
C ASP A 155 -13.76 15.57 -9.98
N GLY A 156 -12.97 15.08 -9.02
CA GLY A 156 -13.38 14.79 -7.66
C GLY A 156 -14.20 13.52 -7.51
N ASP A 157 -14.10 12.57 -8.45
CA ASP A 157 -14.82 11.29 -8.40
C ASP A 157 -14.15 10.24 -7.47
N GLY A 158 -13.01 10.59 -6.88
CA GLY A 158 -12.22 9.75 -6.00
C GLY A 158 -11.34 8.76 -6.75
N ARG A 159 -11.08 9.00 -8.04
CA ARG A 159 -10.20 8.18 -8.89
C ARG A 159 -9.23 9.08 -9.63
N VAL A 160 -8.07 8.52 -9.94
CA VAL A 160 -7.11 9.14 -10.84
C VAL A 160 -6.95 8.21 -12.03
N LEU A 161 -7.49 8.61 -13.18
CA LEU A 161 -7.60 7.75 -14.36
C LEU A 161 -6.54 8.08 -15.43
N GLN A 162 -6.57 7.33 -16.53
CA GLN A 162 -5.85 7.68 -17.75
C GLN A 162 -6.81 8.43 -18.69
N MET A 163 -6.41 9.62 -19.10
CA MET A 163 -7.12 10.47 -20.05
C MET A 163 -6.72 10.14 -21.48
N ARG A 164 -7.70 10.26 -22.39
CA ARG A 164 -7.48 10.19 -23.84
C ARG A 164 -7.62 11.59 -24.42
N VAL A 165 -6.53 12.14 -24.92
CA VAL A 165 -6.55 13.45 -25.57
C VAL A 165 -6.45 13.27 -27.07
N PRO A 166 -7.44 13.76 -27.84
CA PRO A 166 -7.38 13.73 -29.30
C PRO A 166 -6.09 14.37 -29.80
N ASP A 167 -5.32 13.61 -30.58
CA ASP A 167 -4.04 14.04 -31.13
C ASP A 167 -3.88 13.36 -32.50
N PRO A 168 -3.97 14.07 -33.64
CA PRO A 168 -3.78 13.49 -34.97
C PRO A 168 -2.41 12.80 -35.18
N HIS A 169 -1.44 13.14 -34.34
CA HIS A 169 -0.11 12.54 -34.32
C HIS A 169 0.08 11.59 -33.13
N GLY A 170 -1.00 11.29 -32.40
CA GLY A 170 -1.00 10.41 -31.25
C GLY A 170 -0.58 8.97 -31.59
N PRO A 171 0.10 8.28 -30.66
CA PRO A 171 0.58 6.91 -30.87
C PRO A 171 -0.50 5.84 -30.61
N TRP A 172 -1.70 6.22 -30.16
CA TRP A 172 -2.76 5.28 -29.81
C TRP A 172 -3.99 5.44 -30.70
N LYS A 173 -4.65 4.32 -31.00
CA LYS A 173 -5.99 4.26 -31.61
C LYS A 173 -6.90 3.37 -30.74
N ALA A 174 -8.22 3.55 -30.84
CA ALA A 174 -9.16 2.67 -30.16
C ALA A 174 -9.09 1.24 -30.74
N HIS A 175 -9.27 0.23 -29.90
CA HIS A 175 -9.41 -1.15 -30.37
C HIS A 175 -10.70 -1.28 -31.23
N PRO A 176 -10.65 -1.97 -32.39
CA PRO A 176 -11.78 -2.01 -33.32
C PRO A 176 -13.03 -2.70 -32.75
N GLU A 177 -12.85 -3.66 -31.84
CA GLU A 177 -13.97 -4.41 -31.23
C GLU A 177 -14.46 -3.81 -29.90
N ASP A 178 -13.63 -3.01 -29.22
CA ASP A 178 -14.00 -2.38 -27.95
C ASP A 178 -13.32 -1.02 -27.84
N ALA A 179 -14.10 0.05 -28.05
CA ALA A 179 -13.59 1.41 -28.01
C ALA A 179 -13.02 1.81 -26.64
N ARG A 180 -13.26 1.06 -25.56
CA ARG A 180 -12.67 1.31 -24.22
C ARG A 180 -11.23 0.83 -24.09
N LEU A 181 -10.75 0.02 -25.02
CA LEU A 181 -9.36 -0.41 -25.08
C LEU A 181 -8.59 0.45 -26.08
N MET A 182 -7.31 0.70 -25.79
CA MET A 182 -6.40 1.42 -26.68
C MET A 182 -5.34 0.44 -27.18
N ILE A 183 -5.02 0.53 -28.47
CA ILE A 183 -3.93 -0.23 -29.08
C ILE A 183 -2.93 0.73 -29.72
N PRO A 184 -1.64 0.34 -29.82
CA PRO A 184 -0.66 1.12 -30.54
C PRO A 184 -1.09 1.35 -31.99
N ARG A 185 -0.86 2.56 -32.48
CA ARG A 185 -0.95 2.92 -33.89
C ARG A 185 0.20 2.25 -34.64
N GLU A 186 -0.08 1.73 -35.81
CA GLU A 186 0.93 1.09 -36.65
C GLU A 186 1.65 2.11 -37.55
N PRO A 187 2.94 1.89 -37.88
CA PRO A 187 3.63 2.70 -38.87
C PRO A 187 2.88 2.69 -40.21
N GLY A 188 2.66 3.87 -40.79
CA GLY A 188 2.00 4.03 -42.09
C GLY A 188 0.48 4.22 -42.04
N GLU A 189 -0.14 4.20 -40.85
CA GLU A 189 -1.53 4.59 -40.70
C GLU A 189 -1.68 6.12 -40.71
N PHE A 190 -2.59 6.67 -41.51
CA PHE A 190 -2.86 8.12 -41.63
C PHE A 190 -4.37 8.41 -41.67
N GLY A 191 -4.78 9.61 -41.25
CA GLY A 191 -6.19 10.06 -41.34
C GLY A 191 -7.18 9.40 -40.37
N GLY A 192 -6.71 8.55 -39.46
CA GLY A 192 -7.52 7.97 -38.39
C GLY A 192 -7.72 8.90 -37.20
N ASN A 193 -8.63 8.52 -36.31
CA ASN A 193 -8.72 9.12 -34.98
C ASN A 193 -7.60 8.54 -34.12
N TYR A 194 -6.76 9.41 -33.59
CA TYR A 194 -5.62 9.04 -32.76
C TYR A 194 -5.65 9.84 -31.46
N TRP A 195 -4.99 9.28 -30.45
CA TRP A 195 -4.99 9.84 -29.11
C TRP A 195 -3.59 9.78 -28.49
N ARG A 196 -3.34 10.75 -27.62
CA ARG A 196 -2.37 10.64 -26.54
C ARG A 196 -3.07 10.07 -25.32
N VAL A 197 -2.41 9.14 -24.64
CA VAL A 197 -2.88 8.60 -23.36
C VAL A 197 -1.93 9.12 -22.29
N MET A 198 -2.48 9.73 -21.24
CA MET A 198 -1.72 10.28 -20.12
C MET A 198 -2.53 10.23 -18.84
N PRO A 199 -1.89 10.25 -17.65
CA PRO A 199 -2.60 10.35 -16.39
C PRO A 199 -3.48 11.60 -16.32
N GLU A 200 -4.56 11.50 -15.57
CA GLU A 200 -5.33 12.62 -15.10
C GLU A 200 -4.49 13.55 -14.23
N GLY A 201 -4.64 14.86 -14.40
CA GLY A 201 -3.85 15.82 -13.66
C GLY A 201 -3.92 17.27 -14.18
N THR A 202 -3.33 18.17 -13.40
CA THR A 202 -3.22 19.60 -13.74
C THR A 202 -1.86 19.89 -14.36
N LEU A 203 -1.87 20.63 -15.48
CA LEU A 203 -0.66 21.01 -16.21
C LEU A 203 -0.29 22.47 -15.94
N THR A 204 0.93 22.71 -15.46
CA THR A 204 1.46 24.05 -15.14
C THR A 204 2.57 24.43 -16.12
N HIS A 205 2.57 25.69 -16.58
CA HIS A 205 3.57 26.26 -17.50
C HIS A 205 3.84 25.42 -18.77
N PHE A 206 2.79 24.88 -19.38
CA PHE A 206 2.90 24.09 -20.60
C PHE A 206 3.50 24.89 -21.76
N ASP A 207 4.56 24.36 -22.37
CA ASP A 207 5.27 24.94 -23.50
C ASP A 207 4.57 24.74 -24.86
N GLY A 208 3.45 24.00 -24.89
CA GLY A 208 2.72 23.64 -26.10
C GLY A 208 3.28 22.42 -26.83
N LEU A 209 4.36 21.81 -26.34
CA LEU A 209 5.09 20.74 -27.00
C LEU A 209 5.12 19.47 -26.15
N GLN A 210 5.64 19.55 -24.92
CA GLN A 210 5.91 18.39 -24.07
C GLN A 210 5.05 18.40 -22.81
N ILE A 211 4.34 17.30 -22.60
CA ILE A 211 3.65 17.04 -21.33
C ILE A 211 4.57 16.11 -20.54
N LYS A 212 5.27 16.69 -19.55
CA LYS A 212 6.12 15.97 -18.62
C LYS A 212 5.36 15.72 -17.33
N VAL A 213 5.24 14.46 -16.92
CA VAL A 213 4.71 14.12 -15.60
C VAL A 213 5.76 14.47 -14.55
N ASN A 214 5.34 15.19 -13.51
CA ASN A 214 6.23 15.54 -12.42
C ASN A 214 6.56 14.30 -11.59
N PRO A 215 7.82 14.16 -11.13
CA PRO A 215 8.13 13.15 -10.12
C PRO A 215 7.36 13.48 -8.84
N ASP A 216 6.92 12.44 -8.13
CA ASP A 216 6.33 12.61 -6.80
C ASP A 216 7.40 13.21 -5.87
N ARG A 217 7.02 14.25 -5.13
CA ARG A 217 7.89 14.88 -4.12
C ARG A 217 8.27 13.87 -3.03
N GLU A 218 7.35 12.98 -2.70
CA GLU A 218 7.54 11.88 -1.76
C GLU A 218 8.07 10.62 -2.47
N GLY A 219 9.31 10.70 -2.97
CA GLY A 219 9.91 9.69 -3.83
C GLY A 219 10.42 8.42 -3.13
N LEU A 220 10.22 8.26 -1.83
CA LEU A 220 10.73 7.13 -1.06
C LEU A 220 9.98 5.82 -1.37
N ASP A 221 10.76 4.76 -1.62
CA ASP A 221 10.29 3.39 -1.72
C ASP A 221 10.74 2.62 -0.46
N LEU A 222 9.77 2.30 0.42
CA LEU A 222 10.06 1.56 1.66
C LEU A 222 10.69 0.19 1.36
N ASN A 223 10.35 -0.43 0.22
CA ASN A 223 10.92 -1.69 -0.23
C ASN A 223 12.29 -1.54 -0.92
N ARG A 224 12.91 -0.37 -0.82
CA ARG A 224 14.32 -0.09 -1.15
C ARG A 224 15.13 0.38 0.05
N ASN A 225 14.47 0.60 1.20
CA ASN A 225 15.10 1.14 2.39
C ASN A 225 15.73 0.07 3.30
N PHE A 226 15.63 -1.22 2.96
CA PHE A 226 16.22 -2.32 3.73
C PHE A 226 17.76 -2.36 3.63
N PRO A 227 18.48 -2.86 4.66
CA PRO A 227 19.94 -2.92 4.66
C PRO A 227 20.53 -3.89 3.63
N ALA A 228 19.75 -4.87 3.16
CA ALA A 228 20.19 -5.81 2.15
C ALA A 228 20.28 -5.13 0.78
N TYR A 229 21.48 -5.07 0.20
CA TYR A 229 21.75 -4.51 -1.12
C TYR A 229 21.35 -3.05 -1.31
N TRP A 230 21.25 -2.30 -0.21
CA TRP A 230 20.97 -0.86 -0.25
C TRP A 230 22.00 -0.12 -1.09
N ARG A 231 21.54 0.82 -1.92
CA ARG A 231 22.37 1.70 -2.76
C ARG A 231 21.96 3.16 -2.56
N GLN A 232 22.87 4.06 -2.90
CA GLN A 232 22.60 5.51 -2.84
C GLN A 232 21.66 5.92 -3.98
N GLU A 233 21.07 7.12 -3.85
CA GLU A 233 20.03 7.65 -4.74
C GLU A 233 20.41 7.64 -6.23
N PHE A 234 21.69 7.83 -6.57
CA PHE A 234 22.15 7.82 -7.95
C PHE A 234 22.19 6.41 -8.60
N GLU A 235 22.12 5.34 -7.80
CA GLU A 235 22.06 3.94 -8.26
C GLU A 235 20.67 3.32 -8.06
N GLN A 236 19.97 3.72 -7.00
CA GLN A 236 18.64 3.22 -6.64
C GLN A 236 17.80 4.36 -6.09
N ALA A 237 16.95 4.92 -6.95
CA ALA A 237 16.05 6.00 -6.57
C ALA A 237 15.09 5.58 -5.45
N GLY A 238 14.83 6.47 -4.51
CA GLY A 238 13.89 6.29 -3.42
C GLY A 238 14.38 5.39 -2.29
N ALA A 239 15.66 5.01 -2.24
CA ALA A 239 16.22 4.17 -1.19
C ALA A 239 16.40 4.90 0.16
N GLY A 240 16.22 6.22 0.16
CA GLY A 240 16.43 7.08 1.32
C GLY A 240 17.89 7.42 1.58
N PRO A 241 18.18 8.27 2.59
CA PRO A 241 19.54 8.74 2.86
C PRO A 241 20.48 7.67 3.43
N TYR A 242 19.94 6.62 4.04
CA TYR A 242 20.68 5.47 4.59
C TYR A 242 19.71 4.30 4.84
N PRO A 243 20.19 3.05 4.98
CA PRO A 243 19.31 1.92 5.30
C PRO A 243 18.50 2.14 6.58
N THR A 244 17.24 1.72 6.58
CA THR A 244 16.28 1.88 7.68
C THR A 244 16.12 3.34 8.13
N SER A 245 16.32 4.30 7.22
CA SER A 245 16.02 5.71 7.50
C SER A 245 14.54 5.96 7.77
N GLU A 246 13.66 5.15 7.19
CA GLU A 246 12.22 5.28 7.35
C GLU A 246 11.77 4.51 8.60
N PRO A 247 11.02 5.15 9.50
CA PRO A 247 10.68 4.57 10.80
C PRO A 247 9.82 3.31 10.67
N GLU A 248 9.04 3.17 9.61
CA GLU A 248 8.25 1.98 9.30
C GLU A 248 9.14 0.76 9.04
N VAL A 249 10.13 0.94 8.18
CA VAL A 249 11.10 -0.11 7.82
C VAL A 249 11.99 -0.43 9.00
N ARG A 250 12.41 0.59 9.76
CA ARG A 250 13.19 0.40 10.99
C ARG A 250 12.42 -0.40 12.03
N ALA A 251 11.14 -0.07 12.28
CA ALA A 251 10.31 -0.78 13.23
C ALA A 251 10.16 -2.28 12.88
N MET A 252 10.07 -2.61 11.59
CA MET A 252 10.05 -4.01 11.16
C MET A 252 11.41 -4.69 11.32
N VAL A 253 12.50 -4.02 10.93
CA VAL A 253 13.86 -4.59 11.04
C VAL A 253 14.27 -4.78 12.50
N ASP A 254 13.92 -3.88 13.40
CA ASP A 254 14.22 -4.00 14.83
C ASP A 254 13.43 -5.12 15.51
N PHE A 255 12.28 -5.50 14.93
CA PHE A 255 11.45 -6.60 15.43
C PHE A 255 11.96 -7.99 15.00
N ILE A 256 12.53 -8.10 13.79
CA ILE A 256 13.02 -9.36 13.18
C ILE A 256 14.42 -9.71 13.69
#